data_AF-R6F7F4-F1
#
_entry.id   AF-R6F7F4-F1
#
_cell.length_a   1.000
_cell.length_b   1.000
_cell.length_c   1.000
_cell.angle_alpha   90.00
_cell.angle_beta   90.00
_cell.angle_gamma   90.00
#
_symmetry.space_group_name_H-M   'P 1'
#
loop_
_entity.id
_entity.type
_entity.pdbx_description
1 polymer ?
#
loop_
_entity_poly.entity_id
_entity_poly.type
_entity_poly.pdbx_seq_one_letter_code
_entity_poly.pdbx_strand_id
1 'polypeptide(L)'
;MVIAIGLTLSGSAISNCQQNWLLAVTAIVIVIGTSIWGKGIIKIVPILLGVVGSYILAAAMGEVDFSKLNEVAWIGLPIDMDRTAISVMKDPNFDLIVTSIIAIFPIAFATIMEHIGDMCAIQSTVGKNFIKEPGLHRTLCGDGLATFLASVFGAPANTTYGENTGVLNLTKVFDPAVIRLAACFAIVLSFSPKFACLIGLMPAATIGGVSLILYGMISAVGVRNLVETSVDFSSSRNVFVAALIMVVSIGVQYGTDGGVKIGSVAFSGLALAAIVGIFLNAILPDQLGMKVKSFNGKEKKYRK
;
A
#
# COMPACT_ATOMS: atom_id res chain seq x y z
N MET A 1 9.64 -6.72 -1.38
CA MET A 1 9.07 -5.41 -1.77
C MET A 1 7.86 -5.05 -0.93
N VAL A 2 6.75 -5.80 -0.94
CA VAL A 2 5.54 -5.46 -0.15
C VAL A 2 5.83 -5.16 1.33
N ILE A 3 6.68 -5.97 1.98
CA ILE A 3 7.11 -5.73 3.38
C ILE A 3 7.79 -4.36 3.54
N ALA A 4 8.67 -4.00 2.60
CA ALA A 4 9.38 -2.73 2.62
C ALA A 4 8.43 -1.54 2.40
N ILE A 5 7.41 -1.67 1.55
CA ILE A 5 6.42 -0.61 1.29
C ILE A 5 5.75 -0.21 2.62
N GLY A 6 5.15 -1.16 3.34
CA GLY A 6 4.49 -0.86 4.62
C GLY A 6 5.45 -0.28 5.67
N LEU A 7 6.66 -0.82 5.79
CA LEU A 7 7.63 -0.32 6.78
C LEU A 7 8.19 1.07 6.46
N THR A 8 8.40 1.41 5.18
CA THR A 8 8.87 2.75 4.78
C THR A 8 7.82 3.82 5.05
N LEU A 9 6.52 3.47 5.01
CA LEU A 9 5.42 4.40 5.30
C LEU A 9 5.19 4.61 6.81
N SER A 10 5.65 3.68 7.65
CA SER A 10 5.39 3.70 9.11
C SER A 10 5.84 4.99 9.82
N GLY A 11 6.89 5.66 9.34
CA GLY A 11 7.39 6.91 9.90
C GLY A 11 6.40 8.06 9.76
N SER A 12 5.72 8.16 8.61
CA SER A 12 4.66 9.14 8.40
C SER A 12 3.48 8.91 9.36
N ALA A 13 3.11 7.65 9.59
CA ALA A 13 2.06 7.29 10.54
C ALA A 13 2.44 7.69 11.98
N ILE A 14 3.68 7.40 12.39
CA ILE A 14 4.18 7.77 13.73
C ILE A 14 4.23 9.29 13.89
N SER A 15 4.75 10.02 12.89
CA SER A 15 4.79 11.49 12.92
C SER A 15 3.39 12.09 13.07
N ASN A 16 2.40 11.54 12.37
CA ASN A 16 1.00 11.93 12.53
C ASN A 16 0.45 11.60 13.93
N CYS A 17 0.77 10.42 14.48
CA CYS A 17 0.36 10.03 15.84
C CYS A 17 0.89 10.99 16.93
N GLN A 18 2.08 11.57 16.72
CA GLN A 18 2.71 12.49 17.68
C GLN A 18 1.88 13.75 17.94
N GLN A 19 0.99 14.14 17.02
CA GLN A 19 0.11 15.30 17.25
C GLN A 19 -0.85 15.09 18.42
N ASN A 20 -1.43 13.89 18.53
CA ASN A 20 -2.33 13.54 19.63
C ASN A 20 -2.40 12.00 19.80
N TRP A 21 -1.58 11.46 20.70
CA TRP A 21 -1.53 10.03 20.96
C TRP A 21 -2.84 9.45 21.46
N LEU A 22 -3.67 10.22 22.16
CA LEU A 22 -4.96 9.74 22.65
C LEU A 22 -5.89 9.39 21.49
N LEU A 23 -5.98 10.26 20.48
CA LEU A 23 -6.79 10.00 19.27
C LEU A 23 -6.24 8.82 18.47
N ALA A 24 -4.92 8.76 18.29
CA ALA A 24 -4.26 7.68 17.57
C ALA A 24 -4.48 6.31 18.24
N VAL A 25 -4.26 6.23 19.57
CA VAL A 25 -4.48 5.01 20.34
C VAL A 25 -5.95 4.63 20.35
N THR A 26 -6.87 5.60 20.44
CA THR A 26 -8.31 5.33 20.35
C THR A 26 -8.66 4.68 19.01
N ALA A 27 -8.15 5.23 17.90
CA ALA A 27 -8.35 4.62 16.59
C ALA A 27 -7.83 3.17 16.58
N ILE A 28 -6.60 2.95 17.06
CA ILE A 28 -5.96 1.63 17.11
C ILE A 28 -6.79 0.63 17.94
N VAL A 29 -7.20 1.02 19.14
CA VAL A 29 -7.98 0.17 20.05
C VAL A 29 -9.32 -0.20 19.44
N ILE A 30 -10.00 0.75 18.77
CA ILE A 30 -11.27 0.47 18.10
C ILE A 30 -11.07 -0.49 16.94
N VAL A 31 -10.05 -0.29 16.10
CA VAL A 31 -9.76 -1.21 14.97
C VAL A 31 -9.46 -2.61 15.48
N ILE A 32 -8.54 -2.76 16.44
CA ILE A 32 -8.16 -4.06 17.00
C ILE A 32 -9.37 -4.70 17.70
N GLY A 33 -10.09 -3.94 18.51
CA GLY A 33 -11.22 -4.44 19.28
C GLY A 33 -12.36 -4.94 18.40
N THR A 34 -12.71 -4.18 17.36
CA THR A 34 -13.74 -4.57 16.39
C THR A 34 -13.28 -5.72 15.48
N SER A 35 -11.99 -5.81 15.16
CA SER A 35 -11.44 -6.92 14.37
C SER A 35 -11.44 -8.26 15.14
N ILE A 36 -11.10 -8.23 16.43
CA ILE A 36 -11.00 -9.45 17.26
C ILE A 36 -12.39 -9.87 17.77
N TRP A 37 -13.12 -8.95 18.41
CA TRP A 37 -14.37 -9.26 19.12
C TRP A 37 -15.64 -8.87 18.35
N GLY A 38 -15.51 -8.16 17.23
CA GLY A 38 -16.66 -7.80 16.39
C GLY A 38 -17.35 -9.03 15.80
N LYS A 39 -18.65 -8.88 15.52
CA LYS A 39 -19.50 -9.91 14.90
C LYS A 39 -20.15 -9.36 13.63
N GLY A 40 -20.38 -10.26 12.67
CA GLY A 40 -21.02 -9.91 11.39
C GLY A 40 -20.27 -8.78 10.66
N ILE A 41 -20.98 -7.72 10.29
CA ILE A 41 -20.45 -6.61 9.50
C ILE A 41 -19.37 -5.81 10.24
N ILE A 42 -19.43 -5.73 11.57
CA ILE A 42 -18.47 -4.97 12.40
C ILE A 42 -17.05 -5.50 12.23
N LYS A 43 -16.91 -6.82 12.04
CA LYS A 43 -15.62 -7.49 11.82
C LYS A 43 -15.06 -7.25 10.40
N ILE A 44 -15.91 -6.85 9.46
CA ILE A 44 -15.54 -6.63 8.05
C ILE A 44 -15.00 -5.21 7.84
N VAL A 45 -15.47 -4.22 8.61
CA VAL A 45 -15.10 -2.81 8.46
C VAL A 45 -14.38 -2.21 9.69
N PRO A 46 -13.41 -2.90 10.33
CA PRO A 46 -12.80 -2.43 11.58
C PRO A 46 -12.03 -1.12 11.38
N ILE A 47 -11.37 -0.95 10.23
CA ILE A 47 -10.64 0.28 9.86
C ILE A 47 -11.59 1.48 9.84
N LEU A 48 -12.75 1.34 9.18
CA LEU A 48 -13.74 2.40 9.08
C LEU A 48 -14.30 2.78 10.46
N LEU A 49 -14.56 1.78 11.31
CA LEU A 49 -15.02 2.02 12.68
C LEU A 49 -13.95 2.72 13.52
N GLY A 50 -12.68 2.37 13.34
CA GLY A 50 -11.55 3.06 13.94
C GLY A 50 -11.51 4.55 13.58
N VAL A 51 -11.60 4.85 12.28
CA VAL A 51 -11.67 6.23 11.77
C VAL A 51 -12.87 6.96 12.38
N VAL A 52 -14.07 6.40 12.27
CA VAL A 52 -15.30 7.07 12.74
C VAL A 52 -15.26 7.29 14.25
N GLY A 53 -14.88 6.28 15.03
CA GLY A 53 -14.87 6.37 16.48
C GLY A 53 -13.83 7.36 17.02
N SER A 54 -12.61 7.35 16.46
CA SER A 54 -11.58 8.34 16.83
C SER A 54 -11.92 9.75 16.34
N TYR A 55 -12.57 9.88 15.18
CA TYR A 55 -13.02 11.17 14.68
C TYR A 55 -14.17 11.77 15.50
N ILE A 56 -15.10 10.94 15.99
CA ILE A 56 -16.13 11.37 16.95
C ILE A 56 -15.49 11.86 18.25
N LEU A 57 -14.49 11.14 18.77
CA LEU A 57 -13.76 11.58 19.96
C LEU A 57 -13.04 12.91 19.71
N ALA A 58 -12.39 13.07 18.55
CA ALA A 58 -11.74 14.32 18.17
C ALA A 58 -12.74 15.50 18.10
N ALA A 59 -13.92 15.27 17.52
CA ALA A 59 -14.99 16.26 17.49
C ALA A 59 -15.46 16.63 18.91
N ALA A 60 -15.60 15.65 19.81
CA ALA A 60 -15.97 15.89 21.21
C ALA A 60 -14.88 16.65 22.00
N MET A 61 -13.61 16.48 21.62
CA MET A 61 -12.47 17.21 22.19
C MET A 61 -12.29 18.61 21.60
N GLY A 62 -13.07 19.00 20.58
CA GLY A 62 -12.95 20.30 19.91
C GLY A 62 -11.75 20.40 18.94
N GLU A 63 -11.13 19.27 18.59
CA GLU A 63 -9.98 19.18 17.66
C GLU A 63 -10.39 19.27 16.19
N VAL A 64 -11.68 19.44 15.91
CA VAL A 64 -12.25 19.46 14.56
C VAL A 64 -13.06 20.73 14.35
N ASP A 65 -12.61 21.57 13.42
CA ASP A 65 -13.30 22.79 13.04
C ASP A 65 -14.26 22.55 11.88
N PHE A 66 -15.54 22.39 12.20
CA PHE A 66 -16.61 22.21 11.20
C PHE A 66 -17.10 23.50 10.55
N SER A 67 -16.57 24.68 10.90
CA SER A 67 -16.99 25.96 10.30
C SER A 67 -16.89 25.93 8.77
N LYS A 68 -15.81 25.33 8.26
CA LYS A 68 -15.53 25.18 6.82
C LYS A 68 -16.56 24.33 6.07
N LEU A 69 -17.35 23.48 6.74
CA LEU A 69 -18.36 22.65 6.07
C LEU A 69 -19.56 23.46 5.55
N ASN A 70 -19.82 24.63 6.12
CA ASN A 70 -20.97 25.45 5.75
C ASN A 70 -20.76 26.19 4.42
N GLU A 71 -19.51 26.48 4.09
CA GLU A 71 -19.13 27.24 2.89
C GLU A 71 -18.94 26.35 1.65
N VAL A 72 -18.80 25.03 1.86
CA VAL A 72 -18.51 24.08 0.79
C VAL A 72 -19.79 23.51 0.17
N ALA A 73 -19.84 23.52 -1.16
CA ALA A 73 -20.95 22.99 -1.94
C ALA A 73 -21.10 21.46 -1.81
N TRP A 74 -22.34 20.97 -1.92
CA TRP A 74 -22.65 19.54 -1.93
C TRP A 74 -22.26 18.83 -3.23
N ILE A 75 -22.24 19.55 -4.35
CA ILE A 75 -21.91 19.02 -5.67
C ILE A 75 -20.83 19.91 -6.30
N GLY A 76 -19.78 19.28 -6.82
CA GLY A 76 -18.69 19.95 -7.51
C GLY A 76 -17.82 18.97 -8.28
N LEU A 77 -17.00 19.48 -9.19
CA LEU A 77 -16.07 18.65 -9.96
C LEU A 77 -14.85 18.29 -9.10
N PRO A 78 -14.45 17.00 -9.03
CA PRO A 78 -13.28 16.58 -8.25
C PRO A 78 -11.93 16.87 -8.93
N ILE A 79 -11.94 17.40 -10.15
CA ILE A 79 -10.74 17.58 -10.97
C ILE A 79 -10.20 18.98 -10.77
N ASP A 80 -9.01 19.07 -10.19
CA ASP A 80 -8.21 20.29 -10.12
C ASP A 80 -7.30 20.35 -11.36
N MET A 81 -7.62 21.23 -12.31
CA MET A 81 -6.90 21.35 -13.57
C MET A 81 -5.41 21.69 -13.39
N ASP A 82 -5.06 22.39 -12.31
CA ASP A 82 -3.68 22.80 -12.05
C ASP A 82 -2.80 21.64 -11.57
N ARG A 83 -3.42 20.54 -11.09
CA ARG A 83 -2.72 19.33 -10.65
C ARG A 83 -2.65 18.23 -11.72
N THR A 84 -3.27 18.44 -12.88
CA THR A 84 -3.29 17.44 -13.96
C THR A 84 -1.97 17.38 -14.72
N ALA A 85 -1.70 16.28 -15.41
CA ALA A 85 -0.54 16.20 -16.30
C ALA A 85 -0.57 17.25 -17.42
N ILE A 86 -1.77 17.76 -17.76
CA ILE A 86 -1.97 18.79 -18.78
C ILE A 86 -1.41 20.15 -18.31
N SER A 87 -1.46 20.45 -17.01
CA SER A 87 -0.91 21.72 -16.48
C SER A 87 0.61 21.77 -16.63
N VAL A 88 1.30 20.65 -16.41
CA VAL A 88 2.75 20.49 -16.59
C VAL A 88 3.16 20.75 -18.04
N MET A 89 2.30 20.40 -19.01
CA MET A 89 2.55 20.65 -20.42
C MET A 89 2.38 22.13 -20.84
N LYS A 90 1.78 22.98 -19.99
CA LYS A 90 1.62 24.42 -20.30
C LYS A 90 2.95 25.18 -20.20
N ASP A 91 3.83 24.78 -19.28
CA ASP A 91 5.18 25.33 -19.12
C ASP A 91 6.18 24.19 -18.83
N PRO A 92 6.64 23.47 -19.88
CA PRO A 92 7.39 22.23 -19.71
C PRO A 92 8.84 22.49 -19.31
N ASN A 93 9.17 22.25 -18.06
CA ASN A 93 10.57 22.09 -17.64
C ASN A 93 11.03 20.66 -17.97
N PHE A 94 11.64 20.48 -19.14
CA PHE A 94 12.07 19.16 -19.63
C PHE A 94 13.06 18.45 -18.70
N ASP A 95 13.98 19.18 -18.08
CA ASP A 95 14.95 18.60 -17.15
C ASP A 95 14.25 18.03 -15.91
N LEU A 96 13.28 18.75 -15.35
CA LEU A 96 12.49 18.30 -14.21
C LEU A 96 11.60 17.10 -14.57
N ILE A 97 11.01 17.11 -15.77
CA ILE A 97 10.18 16.00 -16.26
C ILE A 97 11.04 14.73 -16.39
N VAL A 98 12.18 14.81 -17.07
CA VAL A 98 13.07 13.66 -17.30
C VAL A 98 13.61 13.11 -15.98
N THR A 99 14.09 13.99 -15.08
CA THR A 99 14.60 13.58 -13.77
C THR A 99 13.51 12.93 -12.91
N SER A 100 12.28 13.45 -12.94
CA SER A 100 11.13 12.87 -12.22
C SER A 100 10.73 11.51 -12.76
N ILE A 101 10.71 11.33 -14.09
CA ILE A 101 10.44 10.02 -14.73
C ILE A 101 11.48 9.00 -14.27
N ILE A 102 12.77 9.34 -14.32
CA ILE A 102 13.85 8.43 -13.91
C ILE A 102 13.76 8.09 -12.42
N ALA A 103 13.40 9.05 -11.56
CA ALA A 103 13.26 8.86 -10.13
C ALA A 103 12.07 7.94 -9.76
N ILE A 104 10.92 8.11 -10.42
CA ILE A 104 9.66 7.41 -10.10
C ILE A 104 9.58 6.05 -10.81
N PHE A 105 10.16 5.91 -12.02
CA PHE A 105 10.07 4.70 -12.82
C PHE A 105 10.38 3.41 -12.04
N PRO A 106 11.43 3.33 -11.20
CA PRO A 106 11.73 2.10 -10.48
C PRO A 106 10.69 1.73 -9.41
N ILE A 107 9.89 2.70 -8.92
CA ILE A 107 8.80 2.46 -7.97
C ILE A 107 7.70 1.62 -8.64
N ALA A 108 7.53 1.72 -9.97
CA ALA A 108 6.57 0.90 -10.70
C ALA A 108 6.89 -0.60 -10.61
N PHE A 109 8.15 -1.01 -10.44
CA PHE A 109 8.46 -2.42 -10.17
C PHE A 109 7.93 -2.88 -8.82
N ALA A 110 7.90 -2.00 -7.81
CA ALA A 110 7.34 -2.33 -6.52
C ALA A 110 5.83 -2.57 -6.62
N THR A 111 5.10 -1.72 -7.36
CA THR A 111 3.65 -1.86 -7.56
C THR A 111 3.31 -3.08 -8.41
N ILE A 112 4.10 -3.39 -9.46
CA ILE A 112 3.94 -4.63 -10.24
C ILE A 112 4.08 -5.86 -9.35
N MET A 113 5.10 -5.89 -8.48
CA MET A 113 5.32 -7.02 -7.55
C MET A 113 4.24 -7.11 -6.48
N GLU A 114 3.72 -5.99 -6.01
CA GLU A 114 2.58 -5.93 -5.09
C GLU A 114 1.30 -6.47 -5.75
N HIS A 115 0.99 -6.03 -6.96
CA HIS A 115 -0.15 -6.53 -7.75
C HIS A 115 -0.05 -8.04 -8.00
N ILE A 116 1.13 -8.57 -8.36
CA ILE A 116 1.33 -10.01 -8.51
C ILE A 116 1.05 -10.74 -7.18
N GLY A 117 1.57 -10.22 -6.06
CA GLY A 117 1.35 -10.78 -4.73
C GLY A 117 -0.14 -10.81 -4.34
N ASP A 118 -0.87 -9.74 -4.64
CA ASP A 118 -2.29 -9.65 -4.35
C ASP A 118 -3.12 -10.59 -5.23
N MET A 119 -2.78 -10.71 -6.52
CA MET A 119 -3.40 -11.71 -7.40
C MET A 119 -3.17 -13.12 -6.87
N CYS A 120 -2.00 -13.41 -6.30
CA CYS A 120 -1.69 -14.69 -5.64
C CYS A 120 -2.52 -14.94 -4.37
N ALA A 121 -2.75 -13.91 -3.56
CA ALA A 121 -3.58 -14.01 -2.35
C ALA A 121 -5.07 -14.18 -2.70
N ILE A 122 -5.55 -13.42 -3.68
CA ILE A 122 -6.95 -13.47 -4.14
C ILE A 122 -7.25 -14.82 -4.80
N GLN A 123 -6.38 -15.34 -5.69
CA GLN A 123 -6.61 -16.66 -6.31
C GLN A 123 -6.71 -17.78 -5.27
N SER A 124 -5.89 -17.73 -4.22
CA SER A 124 -5.88 -18.71 -3.13
C SER A 124 -7.16 -18.65 -2.30
N THR A 125 -7.75 -17.45 -2.18
CA THR A 125 -9.00 -17.23 -1.44
C THR A 125 -10.24 -17.60 -2.24
N VAL A 126 -10.26 -17.29 -3.54
CA VAL A 126 -11.39 -17.58 -4.45
C VAL A 126 -11.33 -19.02 -4.99
N GLY A 127 -10.16 -19.65 -4.99
CA GLY A 127 -9.95 -21.00 -5.54
C GLY A 127 -9.88 -21.03 -7.08
N LYS A 128 -9.51 -19.92 -7.72
CA LYS A 128 -9.42 -19.78 -9.19
C LYS A 128 -8.10 -19.14 -9.59
N ASN A 129 -7.40 -19.74 -10.56
CA ASN A 129 -6.10 -19.25 -11.01
C ASN A 129 -6.22 -18.06 -11.97
N PHE A 130 -6.21 -16.84 -11.40
CA PHE A 130 -6.30 -15.59 -12.15
C PHE A 130 -5.04 -15.25 -12.97
N ILE A 131 -3.89 -15.82 -12.60
CA ILE A 131 -2.62 -15.69 -13.33
C ILE A 131 -2.72 -16.37 -14.70
N LYS A 132 -3.46 -17.49 -14.78
CA LYS A 132 -3.73 -18.21 -16.03
C LYS A 132 -4.94 -17.62 -16.76
N GLU A 133 -6.07 -17.47 -16.07
CA GLU A 133 -7.33 -16.96 -16.63
C GLU A 133 -7.99 -16.00 -15.64
N PRO A 134 -8.12 -14.69 -15.93
CA PRO A 134 -8.03 -14.05 -17.25
C PRO A 134 -6.61 -13.81 -17.78
N GLY A 135 -5.58 -14.08 -16.97
CA GLY A 135 -4.19 -13.93 -17.35
C GLY A 135 -3.54 -12.71 -16.70
N LEU A 136 -2.30 -12.87 -16.21
CA LEU A 136 -1.55 -11.79 -15.56
C LEU A 136 -1.37 -10.56 -16.45
N HIS A 137 -1.25 -10.76 -17.78
CA HIS A 137 -1.17 -9.67 -18.75
C HIS A 137 -2.41 -8.77 -18.70
N ARG A 138 -3.62 -9.33 -18.54
CA ARG A 138 -4.86 -8.52 -18.48
C ARG A 138 -4.99 -7.79 -17.16
N THR A 139 -4.64 -8.44 -16.05
CA THR A 139 -4.76 -7.83 -14.72
C THR A 139 -3.73 -6.71 -14.56
N LEU A 140 -2.48 -6.90 -15.01
CA LEU A 140 -1.46 -5.85 -15.02
C LEU A 140 -1.78 -4.72 -16.00
N CYS A 141 -2.29 -5.01 -17.19
CA CYS A 141 -2.73 -3.95 -18.11
C CYS A 141 -3.88 -3.12 -17.53
N GLY A 142 -4.81 -3.75 -16.81
CA GLY A 142 -5.89 -3.04 -16.13
C GLY A 142 -5.39 -2.10 -15.05
N ASP A 143 -4.46 -2.57 -14.21
CA ASP A 143 -3.82 -1.78 -13.15
C ASP A 143 -2.99 -0.61 -13.72
N GLY A 144 -2.16 -0.88 -14.74
CA GLY A 144 -1.37 0.14 -15.42
C GLY A 144 -2.23 1.18 -16.13
N LEU A 145 -3.33 0.79 -16.77
CA LEU A 145 -4.28 1.72 -17.40
C LEU A 145 -4.98 2.59 -16.34
N ALA A 146 -5.36 2.00 -15.21
CA ALA A 146 -5.97 2.74 -14.11
C ALA A 146 -4.99 3.76 -13.50
N THR A 147 -3.73 3.40 -13.31
CA THR A 147 -2.66 4.31 -12.85
C THR A 147 -2.38 5.40 -13.87
N PHE A 148 -2.35 5.07 -15.17
CA PHE A 148 -2.15 6.06 -16.24
C PHE A 148 -3.29 7.09 -16.28
N LEU A 149 -4.55 6.63 -16.23
CA LEU A 149 -5.69 7.55 -16.20
C LEU A 149 -5.69 8.40 -14.93
N ALA A 150 -5.35 7.81 -13.77
CA ALA A 150 -5.22 8.55 -12.52
C ALA A 150 -4.16 9.66 -12.63
N SER A 151 -2.97 9.36 -13.15
CA SER A 151 -1.88 10.34 -13.25
C SER A 151 -2.18 11.48 -14.22
N VAL A 152 -2.91 11.20 -15.32
CA VAL A 152 -3.37 12.26 -16.24
C VAL A 152 -4.21 13.30 -15.52
N PHE A 153 -5.08 12.88 -14.60
CA PHE A 153 -5.95 13.77 -13.82
C PHE A 153 -5.35 14.21 -12.47
N GLY A 154 -4.06 13.97 -12.23
CA GLY A 154 -3.37 14.43 -11.01
C GLY A 154 -3.60 13.57 -9.77
N ALA A 155 -4.20 12.39 -9.93
CA ALA A 155 -4.34 11.40 -8.85
C ALA A 155 -3.04 10.57 -8.70
N PRO A 156 -2.73 10.09 -7.48
CA PRO A 156 -1.55 9.29 -7.23
C PRO A 156 -1.62 7.92 -7.94
N ALA A 157 -0.46 7.26 -8.07
CA ALA A 157 -0.39 5.89 -8.56
C ALA A 157 -1.26 4.97 -7.69
N ASN A 158 -1.99 4.06 -8.33
CA ASN A 158 -2.86 3.10 -7.66
C ASN A 158 -2.30 1.67 -7.80
N THR A 159 -2.86 0.77 -7.02
CA THR A 159 -2.55 -0.66 -7.02
C THR A 159 -3.73 -1.43 -6.44
N THR A 160 -3.69 -2.75 -6.53
CA THR A 160 -4.68 -3.62 -5.88
C THR A 160 -4.60 -3.52 -4.34
N TYR A 161 -5.74 -3.65 -3.66
CA TYR A 161 -5.80 -3.70 -2.20
C TYR A 161 -5.86 -5.15 -1.69
N GLY A 162 -4.71 -5.72 -1.33
CA GLY A 162 -4.61 -7.07 -0.78
C GLY A 162 -5.44 -7.32 0.48
N GLU A 163 -5.70 -6.28 1.28
CA GLU A 163 -6.52 -6.36 2.50
C GLU A 163 -7.97 -6.78 2.22
N ASN A 164 -8.50 -6.45 1.03
CA ASN A 164 -9.85 -6.82 0.60
C ASN A 164 -10.01 -8.35 0.46
N THR A 165 -8.90 -9.09 0.29
CA THR A 165 -8.91 -10.56 0.30
C THR A 165 -9.47 -11.12 1.61
N GLY A 166 -9.21 -10.45 2.74
CA GLY A 166 -9.78 -10.82 4.04
C GLY A 166 -11.31 -10.74 4.05
N VAL A 167 -11.86 -9.68 3.43
CA VAL A 167 -13.32 -9.49 3.29
C VAL A 167 -13.93 -10.59 2.43
N LEU A 168 -13.29 -10.94 1.30
CA LEU A 168 -13.73 -12.04 0.44
C LEU A 168 -13.74 -13.37 1.20
N ASN A 169 -12.72 -13.63 2.01
CA ASN A 169 -12.64 -14.87 2.79
C ASN A 169 -13.76 -14.98 3.85
N LEU A 170 -14.14 -13.86 4.48
CA LEU A 170 -15.19 -13.81 5.49
C LEU A 170 -16.60 -13.84 4.89
N THR A 171 -16.84 -13.04 3.85
CA THR A 171 -18.17 -12.88 3.23
C THR A 171 -18.53 -14.00 2.27
N LYS A 172 -17.54 -14.66 1.68
CA LYS A 172 -17.71 -15.64 0.59
C LYS A 172 -18.43 -15.07 -0.63
N VAL A 173 -18.43 -13.75 -0.80
CA VAL A 173 -18.99 -13.08 -1.97
C VAL A 173 -17.86 -12.75 -2.93
N PHE A 174 -17.79 -13.48 -4.05
CA PHE A 174 -16.71 -13.34 -5.05
C PHE A 174 -17.19 -12.70 -6.36
N ASP A 175 -18.40 -12.14 -6.39
CA ASP A 175 -18.95 -11.50 -7.59
C ASP A 175 -18.31 -10.12 -7.82
N PRO A 176 -17.61 -9.88 -8.95
CA PRO A 176 -17.05 -8.58 -9.30
C PRO A 176 -18.08 -7.45 -9.42
N ALA A 177 -19.38 -7.76 -9.57
CA ALA A 177 -20.45 -6.78 -9.56
C ALA A 177 -20.47 -5.95 -8.27
N VAL A 178 -20.13 -6.55 -7.13
CA VAL A 178 -20.09 -5.85 -5.84
C VAL A 178 -19.00 -4.77 -5.83
N ILE A 179 -17.82 -5.09 -6.38
CA ILE A 179 -16.72 -4.12 -6.50
C ILE A 179 -17.05 -3.02 -7.51
N ARG A 180 -17.72 -3.35 -8.63
CA ARG A 180 -18.20 -2.34 -9.59
C ARG A 180 -19.20 -1.37 -8.95
N LEU A 181 -20.11 -1.88 -8.12
CA LEU A 181 -21.05 -1.04 -7.36
C LEU A 181 -20.31 -0.12 -6.38
N ALA A 182 -19.30 -0.64 -5.65
CA ALA A 182 -18.46 0.17 -4.78
C ALA A 182 -17.71 1.27 -5.55
N ALA A 183 -17.22 0.97 -6.75
CA ALA A 183 -16.59 1.96 -7.63
C ALA A 183 -17.59 3.06 -8.05
N CYS A 184 -18.84 2.71 -8.40
CA CYS A 184 -19.88 3.71 -8.68
C CYS A 184 -20.16 4.61 -7.47
N PHE A 185 -20.24 4.06 -6.26
CA PHE A 185 -20.38 4.87 -5.05
C PHE A 185 -19.20 5.81 -4.82
N ALA A 186 -17.97 5.33 -5.01
CA ALA A 186 -16.77 6.17 -4.90
C ALA A 186 -16.76 7.30 -5.94
N ILE A 187 -17.18 7.02 -7.18
CA ILE A 187 -17.33 8.04 -8.23
C ILE A 187 -18.33 9.10 -7.77
N VAL A 188 -19.55 8.72 -7.37
CA VAL A 188 -20.59 9.66 -6.94
C VAL A 188 -20.13 10.49 -5.74
N LEU A 189 -19.48 9.88 -4.75
CA LEU A 189 -18.95 10.59 -3.58
C LEU A 189 -17.82 11.56 -3.94
N SER A 190 -17.04 11.29 -4.99
CA SER A 190 -15.98 12.20 -5.42
C SER A 190 -16.53 13.54 -5.94
N PHE A 191 -17.75 13.56 -6.50
CA PHE A 191 -18.44 14.79 -6.88
C PHE A 191 -19.03 15.58 -5.70
N SER A 192 -18.74 15.18 -4.45
CA SER A 192 -19.13 15.90 -3.24
C SER A 192 -17.92 16.58 -2.58
N PRO A 193 -17.66 17.87 -2.89
CA PRO A 193 -16.63 18.64 -2.20
C PRO A 193 -16.81 18.66 -0.69
N LYS A 194 -18.07 18.62 -0.24
CA LYS A 194 -18.40 18.56 1.19
C LYS A 194 -17.92 17.27 1.85
N PHE A 195 -18.03 16.14 1.17
CA PHE A 195 -17.48 14.87 1.64
C PHE A 195 -15.94 14.90 1.66
N ALA A 196 -15.31 15.46 0.63
CA ALA A 196 -13.86 15.65 0.61
C ALA A 196 -13.38 16.58 1.74
N CYS A 197 -14.11 17.66 2.02
CA CYS A 197 -13.85 18.58 3.13
C CYS A 197 -13.95 17.85 4.48
N LEU A 198 -14.99 17.04 4.68
CA LEU A 198 -15.16 16.24 5.90
C LEU A 198 -13.97 15.30 6.15
N ILE A 199 -13.45 14.64 5.11
CA ILE A 199 -12.23 13.82 5.22
C ILE A 199 -11.01 14.71 5.53
N GLY A 200 -10.90 15.88 4.89
CA GLY A 200 -9.79 16.81 5.09
C GLY A 200 -9.74 17.49 6.47
N LEU A 201 -10.87 17.54 7.19
CA LEU A 201 -10.93 18.03 8.57
C LEU A 201 -10.51 17.00 9.61
N MET A 202 -10.24 15.76 9.19
CA MET A 202 -9.80 14.71 10.10
C MET A 202 -8.43 15.06 10.69
N PRO A 203 -8.28 15.06 12.04
CA PRO A 203 -6.99 15.35 12.65
C PRO A 203 -5.93 14.36 12.19
N ALA A 204 -4.70 14.83 11.99
CA ALA A 204 -3.64 13.97 11.50
C ALA A 204 -3.39 12.79 12.45
N ALA A 205 -3.57 12.95 13.77
CA ALA A 205 -3.46 11.87 14.73
C ALA A 205 -4.42 10.68 14.48
N THR A 206 -5.64 10.96 14.03
CA THR A 206 -6.62 9.92 13.66
C THR A 206 -6.13 9.16 12.42
N ILE A 207 -5.68 9.91 11.41
CA ILE A 207 -5.08 9.34 10.20
C ILE A 207 -3.86 8.49 10.57
N GLY A 208 -2.98 9.00 11.44
CA GLY A 208 -1.78 8.33 11.92
C GLY A 208 -2.09 6.99 12.60
N GLY A 209 -3.04 6.95 13.53
CA GLY A 209 -3.41 5.71 14.23
C GLY A 209 -3.93 4.63 13.29
N VAL A 210 -4.76 5.01 12.32
CA VAL A 210 -5.30 4.07 11.32
C VAL A 210 -4.24 3.64 10.31
N SER A 211 -3.45 4.59 9.80
CA SER A 211 -2.32 4.33 8.92
C SER A 211 -1.28 3.41 9.54
N LEU A 212 -1.03 3.52 10.85
CA LEU A 212 -0.09 2.63 11.56
C LEU A 212 -0.52 1.17 11.44
N ILE A 213 -1.80 0.88 11.63
CA ILE A 213 -2.34 -0.48 11.43
C ILE A 213 -2.29 -0.87 9.97
N LEU A 214 -2.73 0.01 9.05
CA LEU A 214 -2.78 -0.27 7.62
C LEU A 214 -1.39 -0.61 7.06
N TYR A 215 -0.38 0.23 7.32
CA TYR A 215 1.00 -0.01 6.89
C TYR A 215 1.61 -1.26 7.54
N GLY A 216 1.26 -1.55 8.80
CA GLY A 216 1.61 -2.81 9.45
C GLY A 216 0.98 -4.04 8.77
N MET A 217 -0.29 -3.95 8.39
CA MET A 217 -1.02 -5.01 7.69
C MET A 217 -0.45 -5.27 6.29
N ILE A 218 -0.12 -4.23 5.52
CA ILE A 218 0.60 -4.36 4.24
C ILE A 218 1.90 -5.16 4.45
N SER A 219 2.67 -4.82 5.49
CA SER A 219 3.91 -5.52 5.80
C SER A 219 3.66 -7.00 6.17
N ALA A 220 2.62 -7.27 6.95
CA ALA A 220 2.24 -8.63 7.34
C ALA A 220 1.74 -9.47 6.15
N VAL A 221 1.01 -8.88 5.20
CA VAL A 221 0.62 -9.53 3.94
C VAL A 221 1.84 -9.93 3.13
N GLY A 222 2.86 -9.05 3.06
CA GLY A 222 4.13 -9.39 2.43
C GLY A 222 4.82 -10.61 3.06
N VAL A 223 4.81 -10.72 4.39
CA VAL A 223 5.33 -11.90 5.11
C VAL A 223 4.50 -13.14 4.81
N ARG A 224 3.17 -13.02 4.85
CA ARG A 224 2.24 -14.12 4.53
C ARG A 224 2.49 -14.67 3.12
N ASN A 225 2.71 -13.81 2.14
CA ASN A 225 2.99 -14.22 0.76
C ASN A 225 4.28 -15.05 0.65
N LEU A 226 5.33 -14.71 1.42
CA LEU A 226 6.57 -15.51 1.47
C LEU A 226 6.32 -16.91 2.05
N VAL A 227 5.47 -17.00 3.06
CA VAL A 227 5.10 -18.26 3.71
C VAL A 227 4.23 -19.12 2.79
N GLU A 228 3.18 -18.55 2.19
CA GLU A 228 2.27 -19.27 1.28
C GLU A 228 3.00 -19.78 0.03
N THR A 229 3.97 -19.01 -0.47
CA THR A 229 4.81 -19.42 -1.61
C THR A 229 5.93 -20.40 -1.19
N SER A 230 6.05 -20.72 0.10
CA SER A 230 7.06 -21.66 0.64
C SER A 230 8.50 -21.26 0.28
N VAL A 231 8.84 -19.97 0.44
CA VAL A 231 10.20 -19.46 0.16
C VAL A 231 11.19 -20.06 1.16
N ASP A 232 12.22 -20.74 0.67
CA ASP A 232 13.26 -21.34 1.52
C ASP A 232 14.28 -20.30 1.99
N PHE A 233 14.13 -19.83 3.23
CA PHE A 233 15.09 -18.95 3.90
C PHE A 233 16.32 -19.69 4.45
N SER A 234 16.45 -21.00 4.25
CA SER A 234 17.71 -21.72 4.50
C SER A 234 18.76 -21.40 3.41
N SER A 235 18.30 -21.05 2.22
CA SER A 235 19.18 -20.61 1.13
C SER A 235 19.72 -19.21 1.41
N SER A 236 21.05 -19.07 1.42
CA SER A 236 21.70 -17.76 1.62
C SER A 236 21.28 -16.76 0.56
N ARG A 237 21.02 -17.21 -0.68
CA ARG A 237 20.54 -16.36 -1.77
C ARG A 237 19.27 -15.62 -1.37
N ASN A 238 18.27 -16.33 -0.86
CA ASN A 238 16.98 -15.76 -0.51
C ASN A 238 17.10 -14.81 0.70
N VAL A 239 17.93 -15.19 1.69
CA VAL A 239 18.22 -14.35 2.85
C VAL A 239 18.90 -13.05 2.42
N PHE A 240 19.92 -13.11 1.57
CA PHE A 240 20.63 -11.91 1.10
C PHE A 240 19.74 -10.98 0.29
N VAL A 241 18.96 -11.52 -0.64
CA VAL A 241 18.01 -10.73 -1.44
C VAL A 241 16.99 -10.04 -0.54
N ALA A 242 16.37 -10.77 0.39
CA ALA A 242 15.40 -10.19 1.32
C ALA A 242 16.02 -9.14 2.24
N ALA A 243 17.18 -9.43 2.84
CA ALA A 243 17.87 -8.54 3.75
C ALA A 243 18.25 -7.22 3.07
N LEU A 244 18.82 -7.28 1.85
CA LEU A 244 19.25 -6.08 1.14
C LEU A 244 18.07 -5.24 0.66
N ILE A 245 16.98 -5.86 0.19
CA ILE A 245 15.75 -5.12 -0.13
C ILE A 245 15.24 -4.37 1.11
N MET A 246 15.20 -5.02 2.28
CA MET A 246 14.68 -4.43 3.51
C MET A 246 15.59 -3.32 4.06
N VAL A 247 16.90 -3.55 4.11
CA VAL A 247 17.86 -2.57 4.63
C VAL A 247 17.97 -1.37 3.70
N VAL A 248 18.03 -1.55 2.37
CA VAL A 248 18.12 -0.44 1.43
C VAL A 248 16.85 0.41 1.48
N SER A 249 15.66 -0.21 1.47
CA SER A 249 14.40 0.55 1.50
C SER A 249 14.23 1.36 2.78
N ILE A 250 14.34 0.72 3.95
CA ILE A 250 14.14 1.35 5.25
C ILE A 250 15.30 2.29 5.57
N GLY A 251 16.53 1.83 5.36
CA GLY A 251 17.75 2.58 5.68
C GLY A 251 17.88 3.87 4.86
N VAL A 252 17.55 3.85 3.57
CA VAL A 252 17.51 5.09 2.76
C VAL A 252 16.36 5.99 3.20
N GLN A 253 15.18 5.42 3.47
CA GLN A 253 14.02 6.23 3.87
C GLN A 253 14.29 7.05 5.14
N TYR A 254 14.92 6.46 6.15
CA TYR A 254 15.14 7.10 7.45
C TYR A 254 16.56 7.63 7.67
N GLY A 255 17.54 7.17 6.90
CA GLY A 255 18.94 7.55 7.06
C GLY A 255 19.42 8.63 6.10
N THR A 256 18.69 8.91 5.01
CA THR A 256 19.09 9.89 3.98
C THR A 256 17.93 10.82 3.58
N ASP A 257 17.06 11.17 4.52
CA ASP A 257 15.90 12.06 4.28
C ASP A 257 14.99 11.60 3.12
N GLY A 258 14.75 10.29 3.01
CA GLY A 258 13.82 9.73 2.04
C GLY A 258 14.39 9.39 0.67
N GLY A 259 15.67 9.69 0.38
CA GLY A 259 16.27 9.31 -0.90
C GLY A 259 17.76 9.53 -1.02
N VAL A 260 18.37 8.89 -2.02
CA VAL A 260 19.79 9.09 -2.37
C VAL A 260 19.87 9.85 -3.69
N LYS A 261 20.63 10.95 -3.70
CA LYS A 261 20.90 11.70 -4.91
C LYS A 261 22.09 11.09 -5.65
N ILE A 262 21.86 10.68 -6.90
CA ILE A 262 22.90 10.23 -7.82
C ILE A 262 22.87 11.20 -9.01
N GLY A 263 23.81 12.15 -9.03
CA GLY A 263 23.78 13.27 -9.98
C GLY A 263 22.57 14.18 -9.76
N SER A 264 21.81 14.47 -10.81
CA SER A 264 20.59 15.28 -10.77
C SER A 264 19.33 14.51 -10.34
N VAL A 265 19.41 13.18 -10.19
CA VAL A 265 18.26 12.34 -9.88
C VAL A 265 18.27 11.92 -8.42
N ALA A 266 17.15 12.09 -7.73
CA ALA A 266 16.93 11.60 -6.38
C ALA A 266 16.13 10.29 -6.43
N PHE A 267 16.73 9.18 -6.04
CA PHE A 267 16.03 7.90 -5.95
C PHE A 267 15.48 7.68 -4.55
N SER A 268 14.22 7.28 -4.46
CA SER A 268 13.63 6.86 -3.18
C SER A 268 14.22 5.54 -2.68
N GLY A 269 14.11 5.27 -1.38
CA GLY A 269 14.56 4.00 -0.81
C GLY A 269 13.88 2.79 -1.45
N LEU A 270 12.59 2.88 -1.77
CA LEU A 270 11.85 1.82 -2.47
C LEU A 270 12.34 1.61 -3.89
N ALA A 271 12.62 2.69 -4.64
CA ALA A 271 13.16 2.61 -5.99
C ALA A 271 14.51 1.89 -6.01
N LEU A 272 15.43 2.26 -5.11
CA LEU A 272 16.73 1.62 -4.99
C LEU A 272 16.62 0.16 -4.56
N ALA A 273 15.75 -0.14 -3.59
CA ALA A 273 15.52 -1.51 -3.14
C ALA A 273 14.96 -2.41 -4.25
N ALA A 274 14.11 -1.88 -5.13
CA ALA A 274 13.59 -2.62 -6.29
C ALA A 274 14.72 -2.97 -7.27
N ILE A 275 15.55 -1.99 -7.62
CA ILE A 275 16.70 -2.19 -8.52
C ILE A 275 17.67 -3.21 -7.93
N VAL A 276 18.07 -3.03 -6.66
CA VAL A 276 18.97 -3.94 -5.95
C VAL A 276 18.39 -5.35 -5.89
N GLY A 277 17.10 -5.49 -5.55
CA GLY A 277 16.42 -6.76 -5.46
C GLY A 277 16.38 -7.52 -6.79
N ILE A 278 16.03 -6.84 -7.88
CA ILE A 278 16.00 -7.42 -9.23
C ILE A 278 17.41 -7.86 -9.66
N PHE A 279 18.39 -6.98 -9.48
CA PHE A 279 19.77 -7.22 -9.90
C PHE A 279 20.40 -8.39 -9.15
N LEU A 280 20.25 -8.44 -7.82
CA LEU A 280 20.75 -9.54 -7.00
C LEU A 280 20.05 -10.85 -7.32
N ASN A 281 18.73 -10.83 -7.51
CA ASN A 281 18.00 -12.04 -7.87
C ASN A 281 18.45 -12.60 -9.23
N ALA A 282 18.85 -11.74 -10.17
CA ALA A 282 19.35 -12.14 -11.48
C ALA A 282 20.79 -12.68 -11.46
N ILE A 283 21.67 -12.13 -10.62
CA ILE A 283 23.10 -12.47 -10.62
C ILE A 283 23.44 -13.60 -9.65
N LEU A 284 22.75 -13.68 -8.51
CA LEU A 284 23.09 -14.66 -7.49
C LEU A 284 22.73 -16.07 -7.99
N PRO A 285 23.70 -17.01 -8.02
CA PRO A 285 23.46 -18.36 -8.49
C PRO A 285 22.49 -19.09 -7.56
N ASP A 286 21.64 -19.96 -8.14
CA ASP A 286 20.61 -20.73 -7.41
C ASP A 286 21.17 -21.61 -6.28
N GLN A 287 22.48 -21.88 -6.26
CA GLN A 287 23.17 -22.76 -5.33
C GLN A 287 24.06 -22.07 -4.30
N LEU A 288 23.70 -20.88 -3.80
CA LEU A 288 24.31 -20.33 -2.57
C LEU A 288 23.75 -21.07 -1.34
N GLY A 289 24.10 -22.35 -1.22
CA GLY A 289 23.63 -23.24 -0.18
C GLY A 289 24.35 -22.98 1.14
N MET A 290 23.66 -22.36 2.10
CA MET A 290 23.92 -22.67 3.51
C MET A 290 23.03 -23.85 3.89
N LYS A 291 23.65 -24.98 4.27
CA LYS A 291 22.94 -26.03 5.00
C LYS A 291 22.67 -25.50 6.41
N VAL A 292 21.52 -24.87 6.63
CA VAL A 292 21.07 -24.57 7.99
C VAL A 292 20.78 -25.92 8.67
N LYS A 293 21.71 -26.37 9.52
CA LYS A 293 21.52 -27.57 10.34
C LYS A 293 20.37 -27.29 11.32
N SER A 294 19.22 -27.89 11.07
CA SER A 294 18.18 -28.03 12.10
C SER A 294 18.79 -28.78 13.29
N PHE A 295 18.53 -28.28 14.50
CA PHE A 295 19.05 -28.83 15.76
C PHE A 295 18.65 -30.30 15.99
N ASN A 296 17.63 -30.79 15.28
CA ASN A 296 17.29 -32.21 15.20
C ASN A 296 17.57 -32.73 13.78
N GLY A 297 18.73 -33.36 13.61
CA GLY A 297 19.23 -33.88 12.34
C GLY A 297 18.29 -34.88 11.68
N LYS A 298 17.64 -34.45 10.60
CA LYS A 298 17.34 -35.29 9.43
C LYS A 298 17.48 -34.41 8.18
N GLU A 299 18.57 -34.62 7.42
CA GLU A 299 18.72 -34.03 6.10
C GLU A 299 17.59 -34.57 5.20
N LYS A 300 16.64 -33.72 4.80
CA LYS A 300 15.77 -34.03 3.67
C LYS A 300 16.56 -33.80 2.39
N LYS A 301 16.94 -34.90 1.73
CA LYS A 301 17.47 -34.91 0.37
C LYS A 301 16.34 -34.47 -0.58
N TYR A 302 16.46 -33.30 -1.20
CA TYR A 302 15.51 -32.85 -2.22
C TYR A 302 15.54 -33.84 -3.41
N ARG A 303 14.38 -34.39 -3.78
CA ARG A 303 14.18 -35.08 -5.06
C ARG A 303 13.94 -34.02 -6.14
N LYS A 304 14.51 -34.29 -7.32
CA LYS A 304 14.49 -33.49 -8.55
C LYS A 304 13.12 -32.97 -8.93
#